data_AF-A0A7I8EZ44-F1
#
_entry.id   AF-A0A7I8EZ44-F1
#
_cell.length_a   1.000
_cell.length_b   1.000
_cell.length_c   1.000
_cell.angle_alpha   90.00
_cell.angle_beta   90.00
_cell.angle_gamma   90.00
#
_symmetry.space_group_name_H-M   'P 1'
#
loop_
_entity.id
_entity.type
_entity.pdbx_description
1 polymer ?
#
loop_
_entity_poly.entity_id
_entity_poly.type
_entity_poly.pdbx_seq_one_letter_code
_entity_poly.pdbx_strand_id
1 'polypeptide(L)'
;MSDIPMRDETFERDYEAGFARVLWFDKQAKIRGWRLSERQLIREIVQRERAAHIREKSSLPIIGTEVRSAAWNRGQADALRHLLRAQNEREIQ
;
A
#
# COMPACT_ATOMS: atom_id res chain seq x y z
N MET A 1 -16.67 12.43 29.73
CA MET A 1 -15.41 12.13 29.03
C MET A 1 -15.63 10.81 28.33
N SER A 2 -15.81 10.84 27.01
CA SER A 2 -16.02 9.64 26.20
C SER A 2 -14.68 9.32 25.54
N ASP A 3 -14.01 8.27 26.00
CA ASP A 3 -12.87 7.68 25.29
C ASP A 3 -13.41 6.91 24.08
N ILE A 4 -13.35 7.53 22.91
CA ILE A 4 -13.76 6.92 21.64
C ILE A 4 -12.52 6.28 21.00
N PRO A 5 -12.60 5.04 20.47
CA PRO A 5 -11.51 4.35 19.77
C PRO A 5 -11.30 4.95 18.36
N MET A 6 -10.97 6.24 18.28
CA MET A 6 -10.81 6.97 17.01
C MET A 6 -9.52 6.59 16.25
N ARG A 7 -8.62 5.86 16.93
CA ARG A 7 -7.34 5.39 16.38
C ARG A 7 -7.51 4.26 15.35
N ASP A 8 -8.51 3.38 15.50
CA ASP A 8 -8.64 2.20 14.64
C ASP A 8 -9.29 2.55 13.30
N GLU A 9 -10.37 3.33 13.30
CA GLU A 9 -11.08 3.71 12.07
C GLU A 9 -10.21 4.52 11.09
N THR A 10 -9.35 5.40 11.62
CA THR A 10 -8.44 6.19 10.78
C THR A 10 -7.35 5.30 10.16
N PHE A 11 -6.83 4.34 10.95
CA PHE A 11 -5.83 3.39 10.47
C PHE A 11 -6.40 2.51 9.36
N GLU A 12 -7.58 1.92 9.59
CA GLU A 12 -8.25 1.04 8.63
C GLU A 12 -8.56 1.79 7.33
N ARG A 13 -9.13 2.99 7.43
CA ARG A 13 -9.43 3.83 6.26
C ARG A 13 -8.20 4.16 5.44
N ASP A 14 -7.10 4.52 6.09
CA ASP A 14 -5.85 4.84 5.39
C ASP A 14 -5.24 3.60 4.73
N TYR A 15 -5.27 2.46 5.42
CA TYR A 15 -4.83 1.17 4.89
C TYR A 15 -5.62 0.80 3.63
N GLU A 16 -6.97 0.83 3.71
CA GLU A 16 -7.85 0.52 2.60
C GLU A 16 -7.62 1.46 1.41
N ALA A 17 -7.47 2.75 1.67
CA ALA A 17 -7.23 3.73 0.62
C ALA A 17 -5.86 3.52 -0.07
N GLY A 18 -4.83 3.13 0.69
CA GLY A 18 -3.54 2.73 0.14
C GLY A 18 -3.65 1.47 -0.73
N PHE A 19 -4.32 0.44 -0.23
CA PHE A 19 -4.52 -0.83 -0.94
C PHE A 19 -5.30 -0.63 -2.25
N ALA A 20 -6.45 0.06 -2.18
CA ALA A 20 -7.30 0.35 -3.33
C ALA A 20 -6.56 1.18 -4.40
N ARG A 21 -5.66 2.08 -3.99
CA ARG A 21 -4.88 2.90 -4.93
C ARG A 21 -4.00 2.05 -5.85
N VAL A 22 -3.34 1.03 -5.31
CA VAL A 22 -2.49 0.11 -6.10
C VAL A 22 -3.34 -0.69 -7.08
N LEU A 23 -4.46 -1.28 -6.61
CA LEU A 23 -5.35 -2.04 -7.48
C LEU A 23 -5.95 -1.19 -8.59
N TRP A 24 -6.26 0.09 -8.31
CA TRP A 24 -6.73 1.02 -9.32
C TRP A 24 -5.68 1.23 -10.42
N PHE A 25 -4.43 1.47 -10.06
CA PHE A 25 -3.35 1.62 -11.04
C PHE A 25 -3.10 0.34 -11.83
N ASP A 26 -3.12 -0.83 -11.19
CA ASP A 26 -3.00 -2.12 -11.87
C ASP A 26 -4.14 -2.33 -12.88
N LYS A 27 -5.39 -1.98 -12.52
CA LYS A 27 -6.52 -2.01 -13.46
C LYS A 27 -6.27 -1.10 -14.67
N GLN A 28 -5.78 0.12 -14.44
CA GLN A 28 -5.45 1.06 -15.53
C GLN A 28 -4.30 0.54 -16.41
N ALA A 29 -3.27 -0.05 -15.80
CA ALA A 29 -2.14 -0.64 -16.51
C ALA A 29 -2.59 -1.80 -17.41
N LYS A 30 -3.44 -2.69 -16.89
CA LYS A 30 -4.01 -3.83 -17.63
C LYS A 30 -4.80 -3.41 -18.87
N ILE A 31 -5.58 -2.33 -18.79
CA ILE A 31 -6.31 -1.76 -19.95
C ILE A 31 -5.33 -1.39 -21.08
N ARG A 32 -4.11 -0.98 -20.74
CA ARG A 32 -3.05 -0.60 -21.69
C ARG A 32 -2.09 -1.75 -22.04
N GLY A 33 -2.35 -2.96 -21.56
CA GLY A 33 -1.44 -4.09 -21.71
C GLY A 33 -0.12 -3.94 -20.93
N TRP A 34 -0.05 -3.03 -19.97
CA TRP A 34 1.12 -2.82 -19.13
C TRP A 34 1.08 -3.74 -17.92
N ARG A 35 2.26 -4.23 -17.54
CA ARG A 35 2.46 -5.08 -16.38
C ARG A 35 3.82 -4.78 -15.75
N LEU A 36 3.84 -4.68 -14.42
CA LEU A 36 5.09 -4.64 -13.67
C LEU A 36 5.71 -6.02 -13.65
N SER A 37 7.03 -6.11 -13.83
CA SER A 37 7.77 -7.35 -13.63
C SER A 37 7.84 -7.71 -12.14
N GLU A 38 8.09 -8.98 -11.84
CA GLU A 38 8.30 -9.46 -10.46
C GLU A 38 9.36 -8.63 -9.73
N ARG A 39 10.49 -8.33 -10.37
CA ARG A 39 11.54 -7.49 -9.78
C ARG A 39 11.05 -6.08 -9.47
N GLN A 40 10.23 -5.49 -10.33
CA GLN A 40 9.64 -4.17 -10.08
C GLN A 40 8.65 -4.20 -8.91
N LEU A 41 7.82 -5.24 -8.83
CA LEU A 41 6.90 -5.45 -7.71
C LEU A 41 7.65 -5.62 -6.38
N ILE A 42 8.67 -6.47 -6.33
CA ILE A 42 9.47 -6.71 -5.12
C ILE A 42 10.14 -5.41 -4.67
N ARG A 43 10.75 -4.66 -5.59
CA ARG A 43 11.37 -3.37 -5.27
C ARG A 43 10.36 -2.41 -4.66
N GLU A 44 9.16 -2.32 -5.25
CA GLU A 44 8.13 -1.42 -4.77
C GLU A 44 7.60 -1.84 -3.39
N ILE A 45 7.38 -3.15 -3.16
CA ILE A 45 6.99 -3.68 -1.84
C ILE A 45 7.99 -3.22 -0.78
N VAL A 46 9.29 -3.45 -1.00
CA VAL A 46 10.36 -3.06 -0.05
C VAL A 46 10.35 -1.55 0.21
N GLN A 47 10.11 -0.73 -0.83
CA GLN A 47 10.03 0.72 -0.65
C GLN A 47 8.85 1.14 0.22
N ARG A 48 7.67 0.53 0.04
CA ARG A 48 6.48 0.84 0.83
C ARG A 48 6.60 0.36 2.27
N GLU A 49 7.17 -0.81 2.49
CA GLU A 49 7.48 -1.28 3.85
C GLU A 49 8.48 -0.37 4.56
N ARG A 50 9.54 0.04 3.87
CA ARG A 50 10.51 0.99 4.43
C ARG A 50 9.84 2.33 4.77
N ALA A 51 8.96 2.83 3.91
CA ALA A 51 8.21 4.06 4.16
C ALA A 51 7.28 3.92 5.39
N ALA A 52 6.58 2.78 5.52
CA ALA A 52 5.76 2.49 6.70
C ALA A 52 6.61 2.45 7.98
N HIS A 53 7.75 1.75 7.93
CA HIS A 53 8.67 1.64 9.06
C HIS A 53 9.23 2.99 9.52
N ILE A 54 9.65 3.83 8.56
CA ILE A 54 10.10 5.19 8.85
C ILE A 54 8.98 5.99 9.48
N ARG A 55 7.74 5.86 8.99
CA ARG A 55 6.58 6.58 9.54
C ARG A 55 6.23 6.16 10.96
N GLU A 56 6.32 4.87 11.27
CA GLU A 56 6.09 4.36 12.63
C GLU A 56 7.14 4.83 13.63
N LYS A 57 8.40 4.92 13.19
CA LYS A 57 9.52 5.33 14.05
C LYS A 57 9.75 6.83 14.11
N SER A 58 9.14 7.59 13.20
CA SER A 58 9.31 9.03 13.13
C SER A 58 8.37 9.73 14.09
N SER A 59 8.91 10.61 14.92
CA SER A 59 8.14 11.57 15.72
C SER A 59 7.67 12.78 14.90
N LEU A 60 7.95 12.81 13.59
CA LEU A 60 7.56 13.92 12.74
C LEU A 60 6.03 13.97 12.61
N PRO A 61 5.41 15.12 12.89
CA PRO A 61 3.97 15.26 12.77
C PRO A 61 3.53 15.05 11.31
N ILE A 62 2.38 14.41 11.13
CA ILE A 62 1.73 14.25 9.83
C ILE A 62 1.12 15.62 9.46
N ILE A 63 1.92 16.49 8.85
CA ILE A 63 1.49 17.83 8.43
C ILE A 63 1.45 17.87 6.90
N GLY A 64 0.25 17.99 6.34
CA GLY A 64 0.01 18.18 4.91
C GLY A 64 -0.83 17.08 4.27
N THR A 65 -1.64 17.46 3.27
CA THR A 65 -2.57 16.59 2.52
C THR A 65 -1.87 15.51 1.70
N GLU A 66 -0.56 15.60 1.52
CA GLU A 66 0.25 14.62 0.78
C GLU A 66 0.98 13.62 1.69
N VAL A 67 0.94 13.82 3.01
CA VAL A 67 1.65 12.96 3.95
C VAL A 67 0.85 11.68 4.17
N ARG A 68 1.38 10.55 3.68
CA ARG A 68 0.76 9.23 3.84
C ARG A 68 1.19 8.58 5.15
N SER A 69 0.23 8.03 5.89
CA SER A 69 0.44 7.32 7.15
C SER A 69 1.19 6.00 6.93
N ALA A 70 1.65 5.39 8.04
CA ALA A 70 2.21 4.05 8.00
C ALA A 70 1.19 3.02 7.48
N ALA A 71 -0.07 3.14 7.89
CA ALA A 71 -1.19 2.30 7.47
C ALA A 71 -1.38 2.32 5.95
N TRP A 72 -1.40 3.52 5.35
CA TRP A 72 -1.47 3.70 3.90
C TRP A 72 -0.34 2.96 3.17
N ASN A 73 0.90 3.09 3.66
CA ASN A 73 2.06 2.44 3.04
C ASN A 73 1.99 0.91 3.18
N ARG A 74 1.51 0.40 4.31
CA ARG A 74 1.25 -1.05 4.51
C ARG A 74 0.20 -1.55 3.53
N GLY A 75 -0.92 -0.84 3.37
CA GLY A 75 -1.95 -1.19 2.39
C GLY A 75 -1.42 -1.27 0.96
N GLN A 76 -0.55 -0.34 0.56
CA GLN A 76 0.12 -0.42 -0.75
C GLN A 76 1.03 -1.66 -0.87
N ALA A 77 1.84 -1.95 0.14
CA ALA A 77 2.73 -3.11 0.13
C ALA A 77 1.95 -4.43 0.00
N ASP A 78 0.84 -4.56 0.73
CA ASP A 78 0.02 -5.77 0.69
C ASP A 78 -0.74 -5.93 -0.62
N ALA A 79 -1.22 -4.84 -1.21
CA ALA A 79 -1.78 -4.88 -2.57
C ALA A 79 -0.74 -5.33 -3.60
N LEU A 80 0.50 -4.85 -3.51
CA LEU A 80 1.58 -5.27 -4.41
C LEU A 80 1.95 -6.75 -4.23
N ARG A 81 1.94 -7.26 -2.99
CA ARG A 81 2.10 -8.71 -2.71
C ARG A 81 0.97 -9.53 -3.31
N HIS A 82 -0.26 -9.03 -3.19
CA HIS A 82 -1.41 -9.67 -3.80
C HIS A 82 -1.24 -9.77 -5.32
N LEU A 83 -0.78 -8.69 -5.97
CA LEU A 83 -0.47 -8.71 -7.40
C LEU A 83 0.66 -9.69 -7.75
N LEU A 84 1.74 -9.73 -6.95
CA LEU A 84 2.85 -10.65 -7.17
C LEU A 84 2.40 -12.12 -7.09
N ARG A 85 1.63 -12.48 -6.08
CA ARG A 85 1.08 -13.85 -5.95
C ARG A 85 0.20 -14.21 -7.14
N ALA A 86 -0.73 -13.33 -7.50
CA ALA A 86 -1.61 -13.54 -8.64
C ALA A 86 -0.86 -13.65 -9.98
N GLN A 87 0.31 -13.02 -10.09
CA GLN A 87 1.18 -13.15 -11.25
C GLN A 87 1.88 -14.52 -11.29
N ASN A 88 2.43 -14.96 -10.17
CA ASN A 88 3.14 -16.24 -10.09
C ASN A 88 2.19 -17.42 -10.28
N GLU A 89 0.94 -17.33 -9.78
CA GLU A 89 -0.09 -18.35 -10.01
C GLU A 89 -0.46 -18.51 -11.49
N ARG A 90 -0.44 -17.41 -12.26
CA ARG A 90 -0.73 -17.44 -13.71
C ARG A 90 0.42 -17.98 -14.55
N GLU A 91 1.65 -17.94 -14.04
CA GLU A 91 2.83 -18.45 -14.75
C GLU A 91 3.03 -19.95 -14.55
N ILE A 92 2.34 -20.54 -13.57
CA ILE A 92 2.37 -21.97 -13.26
C ILE A 92 1.26 -22.74 -14.00
N GLN A 93 0.24 -22.05 -14.52
CA GLN A 93 -0.89 -22.61 -15.29
C GLN A 93 -0.61 -22.61 -16.80
#